data_AF-A0A291GJR7-F1
#
_entry.id   AF-A0A291GJR7-F1
#
_cell.length_a   1.000
_cell.length_b   1.000
_cell.length_c   1.000
_cell.angle_alpha   90.00
_cell.angle_beta   90.00
_cell.angle_gamma   90.00
#
_symmetry.space_group_name_H-M   'P 1'
#
loop_
_entity.id
_entity.type
_entity.pdbx_description
1 polymer ?
#
loop_
_entity_poly.entity_id
_entity_poly.type
_entity_poly.pdbx_seq_one_letter_code
_entity_poly.pdbx_strand_id
1 'polypeptide(L)'
;MHTQPDTAGQVQPTMHACGHDFHTVAGLGAAALLAEHREDWRGTYIALFQPGEEIAAGAATMVADSLVDRIPTPQVRLDLHLLTSPAAGRIAVAPGPVLSSSVSMRVLVHGTGSHGSMPHLGVDPVVLASAIVGRIQTLVARQISPADFGVVTVGALHAGSSANIISDRAELALNFRAYSKEILDHLVDGVQRMVRAECVATRSPQEPEFELWGHYPVTDNDPQIAVRVRAASRSSSDRSGWRPWHRWRLHQAQILADLTCEWYILWHEIPWIPRSAEGHRPPRRRLRGGSCRCGRRRTRGLRRPQGVAARVGSQLLEPLHRQLCSRAHLGPPDTRDRRCTRDPYP
;
A
#
# COMPACT_ATOMS: atom_id res chain seq x y z
N MET A 1 -17.51 5.95 -11.66
CA MET A 1 -16.33 6.40 -10.90
C MET A 1 -16.54 5.93 -9.48
N HIS A 2 -15.64 5.11 -8.94
CA HIS A 2 -15.73 4.75 -7.53
C HIS A 2 -15.40 5.99 -6.69
N THR A 3 -15.97 6.08 -5.49
CA THR A 3 -15.70 7.17 -4.56
C THR A 3 -15.50 6.60 -3.16
N GLN A 4 -14.69 7.29 -2.35
CA GLN A 4 -14.50 6.96 -0.94
C GLN A 4 -14.31 8.24 -0.12
N PRO A 5 -14.79 8.29 1.14
CA PRO A 5 -14.47 9.39 2.03
C PRO A 5 -12.97 9.38 2.37
N ASP A 6 -12.34 10.56 2.35
CA ASP A 6 -11.01 10.76 2.91
C ASP A 6 -11.04 10.81 4.44
N THR A 7 -9.88 11.09 5.07
CA THR A 7 -9.75 11.19 6.52
C THR A 7 -10.55 12.35 7.14
N ALA A 8 -10.92 13.36 6.34
CA ALA A 8 -11.79 14.46 6.74
C ALA A 8 -13.27 14.18 6.44
N GLY A 9 -13.60 13.00 5.92
CA GLY A 9 -14.96 12.61 5.56
C GLY A 9 -15.46 13.16 4.22
N GLN A 10 -14.59 13.80 3.43
CA GLN A 10 -14.97 14.34 2.12
C GLN A 10 -14.91 13.24 1.06
N VAL A 11 -15.95 13.15 0.23
CA VAL A 11 -16.04 12.11 -0.79
C VAL A 11 -15.12 12.44 -1.96
N GLN A 12 -14.11 11.60 -2.16
CA GLN A 12 -13.14 11.73 -3.25
C GLN A 12 -13.39 10.69 -4.34
N PRO A 13 -13.15 11.01 -5.62
CA PRO A 13 -13.08 10.01 -6.69
C PRO A 13 -11.88 9.08 -6.49
N THR A 14 -12.04 7.80 -6.81
CA THR A 14 -11.01 6.77 -6.61
C THR A 14 -10.79 5.89 -7.83
N MET A 15 -9.59 5.31 -7.92
CA MET A 15 -9.15 4.42 -8.98
C MET A 15 -8.11 3.42 -8.44
N HIS A 16 -8.19 2.15 -8.86
CA HIS A 16 -7.10 1.17 -8.67
C HIS A 16 -5.95 1.44 -9.65
N ALA A 17 -5.26 2.57 -9.48
CA ALA A 17 -4.21 3.01 -10.40
C ALA A 17 -2.91 2.19 -10.28
N CYS A 18 -2.72 1.48 -9.17
CA CYS A 18 -1.55 0.63 -8.91
C CYS A 18 -1.78 -0.88 -9.15
N GLY A 19 -2.99 -1.26 -9.60
CA GLY A 19 -3.31 -2.65 -9.95
C GLY A 19 -3.62 -3.58 -8.75
N HIS A 20 -3.91 -3.03 -7.58
CA HIS A 20 -4.22 -3.82 -6.37
C HIS A 20 -5.50 -4.68 -6.51
N ASP A 21 -6.40 -4.29 -7.40
CA ASP A 21 -7.54 -5.11 -7.82
C ASP A 21 -7.07 -6.38 -8.54
N PHE A 22 -6.12 -6.27 -9.47
CA PHE A 22 -5.49 -7.41 -10.12
C PHE A 22 -4.76 -8.30 -9.12
N HIS A 23 -3.97 -7.74 -8.19
CA HIS A 23 -3.25 -8.52 -7.17
C HIS A 23 -4.21 -9.34 -6.31
N THR A 24 -5.32 -8.72 -5.88
CA THR A 24 -6.35 -9.39 -5.09
C THR A 24 -6.97 -10.56 -5.85
N VAL A 25 -7.36 -10.36 -7.12
CA VAL A 25 -7.94 -11.41 -7.95
C VAL A 25 -6.93 -12.53 -8.23
N ALA A 26 -5.68 -12.20 -8.52
CA ALA A 26 -4.61 -13.17 -8.74
C ALA A 26 -4.34 -14.03 -7.50
N GLY A 27 -4.26 -13.41 -6.32
CA GLY A 27 -4.07 -14.11 -5.04
C GLY A 27 -5.24 -15.04 -4.69
N LEU A 28 -6.48 -14.58 -4.90
CA LEU A 28 -7.68 -15.41 -4.73
C LEU A 28 -7.71 -16.58 -5.70
N GLY A 29 -7.35 -16.37 -6.96
CA GLY A 29 -7.26 -17.41 -7.97
C GLY A 29 -6.21 -18.48 -7.64
N ALA A 30 -5.03 -18.06 -7.19
CA ALA A 30 -3.98 -18.97 -6.75
C ALA A 30 -4.43 -19.80 -5.53
N ALA A 31 -5.07 -19.17 -4.54
CA ALA A 31 -5.61 -19.86 -3.37
C ALA A 31 -6.68 -20.89 -3.75
N ALA A 32 -7.58 -20.55 -4.68
CA ALA A 32 -8.61 -21.46 -5.18
C ALA A 32 -7.99 -22.67 -5.88
N LEU A 33 -7.06 -22.45 -6.82
CA LEU A 33 -6.37 -23.53 -7.55
C LEU A 33 -5.60 -24.44 -6.61
N LEU A 34 -4.84 -23.89 -5.65
CA LEU A 34 -4.12 -24.72 -4.66
C LEU A 34 -5.07 -25.51 -3.75
N ALA A 35 -6.24 -24.96 -3.43
CA ALA A 35 -7.25 -25.64 -2.62
C ALA A 35 -7.96 -26.77 -3.39
N GLU A 36 -8.14 -26.63 -4.70
CA GLU A 36 -8.73 -27.65 -5.59
C GLU A 36 -7.75 -28.78 -5.91
N HIS A 37 -6.45 -28.46 -6.01
CA HIS A 37 -5.39 -29.38 -6.45
C HIS A 37 -4.52 -29.91 -5.30
N ARG A 38 -5.11 -30.20 -4.14
CA ARG A 38 -4.36 -30.63 -2.93
C ARG A 38 -3.55 -31.91 -3.10
N GLU A 39 -3.88 -32.75 -4.08
CA GLU A 39 -3.13 -33.97 -4.38
C GLU A 39 -1.81 -33.70 -5.14
N ASP A 40 -1.72 -32.54 -5.81
CA ASP A 40 -0.60 -32.16 -6.67
C ASP A 40 0.53 -31.42 -5.91
N TRP A 41 0.32 -31.10 -4.62
CA TRP A 41 1.32 -30.40 -3.80
C TRP A 41 1.26 -30.79 -2.32
N ARG A 42 2.27 -30.40 -1.55
CA ARG A 42 2.36 -30.65 -0.11
C ARG A 42 2.89 -29.41 0.62
N GLY A 43 2.36 -29.15 1.82
CA GLY A 43 2.82 -28.07 2.68
C GLY A 43 1.67 -27.21 3.19
N THR A 44 1.93 -25.92 3.40
CA THR A 44 0.95 -24.93 3.81
C THR A 44 1.09 -23.69 2.93
N TYR A 45 -0.04 -23.21 2.42
CA TYR A 45 -0.12 -21.96 1.68
C TYR A 45 -0.93 -20.96 2.49
N ILE A 46 -0.39 -19.75 2.66
CA ILE A 46 -1.04 -18.66 3.40
C ILE A 46 -1.36 -17.57 2.39
N ALA A 47 -2.64 -17.33 2.14
CA ALA A 47 -3.08 -16.18 1.35
C ALA A 47 -3.20 -14.96 2.26
N LEU A 48 -2.26 -14.02 2.15
CA LEU A 48 -2.25 -12.79 2.93
C LEU A 48 -2.72 -11.62 2.06
N PHE A 49 -3.79 -10.93 2.47
CA PHE A 49 -4.32 -9.76 1.76
C PHE A 49 -4.11 -8.52 2.63
N GLN A 50 -3.15 -7.69 2.22
CA GLN A 50 -2.73 -6.50 2.95
C GLN A 50 -3.56 -5.28 2.52
N PRO A 51 -4.18 -4.54 3.46
CA PRO A 51 -4.81 -3.24 3.16
C PRO A 51 -3.77 -2.11 3.17
N GLY A 52 -4.10 -0.92 2.66
CA GLY A 52 -3.38 0.32 2.99
C GLY A 52 -1.89 0.38 2.60
N GLU A 53 -1.51 -0.25 1.49
CA GLU A 53 -0.15 -0.20 0.94
C GLU A 53 0.25 1.23 0.54
N GLU A 54 -0.64 1.95 -0.17
CA GLU A 54 -0.41 3.30 -0.72
C GLU A 54 -0.05 4.39 0.31
N ILE A 55 -0.30 4.12 1.60
CA ILE A 55 -0.02 5.02 2.72
C ILE A 55 1.07 4.48 3.66
N ALA A 56 1.78 3.43 3.25
CA ALA A 56 2.80 2.73 4.02
C ALA A 56 2.33 2.16 5.37
N ALA A 57 1.02 2.00 5.59
CA ALA A 57 0.48 1.67 6.92
C ALA A 57 0.06 0.21 7.07
N GLY A 58 -0.32 -0.44 5.97
CA GLY A 58 -0.89 -1.79 5.94
C GLY A 58 -0.13 -2.81 6.76
N ALA A 59 1.09 -3.10 6.31
CA ALA A 59 2.14 -3.84 6.97
C ALA A 59 2.16 -3.73 8.49
N ALA A 60 2.50 -2.53 8.93
CA ALA A 60 2.79 -2.21 10.30
C ALA A 60 1.53 -2.39 11.13
N THR A 61 0.36 -2.05 10.57
CA THR A 61 -0.93 -2.24 11.23
C THR A 61 -1.26 -3.71 11.39
N MET A 62 -1.01 -4.57 10.39
CA MET A 62 -1.23 -6.00 10.51
C MET A 62 -0.31 -6.63 11.56
N VAL A 63 0.96 -6.27 11.57
CA VAL A 63 1.93 -6.72 12.59
C VAL A 63 1.51 -6.23 13.99
N ALA A 64 1.11 -4.97 14.11
CA ALA A 64 0.63 -4.40 15.37
C ALA A 64 -0.67 -5.08 15.86
N ASP A 65 -1.54 -5.55 14.97
CA ASP A 65 -2.70 -6.39 15.29
C ASP A 65 -2.32 -7.89 15.48
N SER A 66 -1.07 -8.15 15.85
CA SER A 66 -0.56 -9.47 16.22
C SER A 66 -0.61 -10.50 15.09
N LEU A 67 -0.45 -10.10 13.83
CA LEU A 67 -0.39 -11.03 12.68
C LEU A 67 0.57 -12.20 12.95
N VAL A 68 1.76 -11.91 13.47
CA VAL A 68 2.83 -12.89 13.73
C VAL A 68 2.41 -13.97 14.73
N ASP A 69 1.54 -13.63 15.68
CA ASP A 69 1.04 -14.57 16.69
C ASP A 69 -0.20 -15.34 16.19
N ARG A 70 -0.88 -14.84 15.16
CA ARG A 70 -2.15 -15.38 14.65
C ARG A 70 -1.98 -16.39 13.52
N ILE A 71 -0.88 -16.35 12.77
CA ILE A 71 -0.61 -17.26 11.66
C ILE A 71 0.75 -17.95 11.82
N PRO A 72 0.94 -19.18 11.32
CA PRO A 72 2.25 -19.81 11.32
C PRO A 72 3.23 -19.01 10.47
N THR A 73 4.49 -18.91 10.92
CA THR A 73 5.55 -18.25 10.17
C THR A 73 5.87 -19.04 8.89
N PRO A 74 5.73 -18.44 7.70
CA PRO A 74 6.08 -19.10 6.44
C PRO A 74 7.60 -19.19 6.28
N GLN A 75 8.09 -20.24 5.60
CA GLN A 75 9.51 -20.35 5.23
C GLN A 75 9.92 -19.39 4.11
N VAL A 76 8.97 -19.02 3.25
CA VAL A 76 9.15 -18.11 2.12
C VAL A 76 7.88 -17.27 1.99
N ARG A 77 8.02 -15.96 1.88
CA ARG A 77 6.97 -15.03 1.42
C ARG A 77 7.21 -14.77 -0.06
N LEU A 78 6.16 -14.80 -0.87
CA LEU A 78 6.19 -14.42 -2.28
C LEU A 78 5.13 -13.36 -2.50
N ASP A 79 5.51 -12.27 -3.16
CA ASP A 79 4.61 -11.17 -3.48
C ASP A 79 4.59 -10.98 -5.02
N LEU A 80 3.70 -10.10 -5.48
CA LEU A 80 3.54 -9.83 -6.90
C LEU A 80 3.16 -8.36 -7.13
N HIS A 81 3.86 -7.68 -8.03
CA HIS A 81 3.45 -6.37 -8.51
C HIS A 81 3.17 -6.35 -10.01
N LEU A 82 2.15 -5.59 -10.41
CA LEU A 82 1.78 -5.35 -11.80
C LEU A 82 2.47 -4.05 -12.22
N LEU A 83 3.37 -4.10 -13.20
CA LEU A 83 4.00 -2.91 -13.76
C LEU A 83 3.50 -2.66 -15.19
N THR A 84 3.93 -1.55 -15.79
CA THR A 84 3.66 -1.20 -17.20
C THR A 84 4.83 -1.56 -18.14
N SER A 85 5.98 -1.91 -17.57
CA SER A 85 7.19 -2.39 -18.26
C SER A 85 7.84 -3.48 -17.40
N PRO A 86 8.38 -4.58 -17.98
CA PRO A 86 8.58 -4.89 -19.40
C PRO A 86 7.31 -5.39 -20.14
N ALA A 87 7.44 -5.78 -21.42
CA ALA A 87 6.32 -6.26 -22.23
C ALA A 87 5.50 -7.38 -21.56
N ALA A 88 4.18 -7.40 -21.82
CA ALA A 88 3.23 -8.34 -21.24
C ALA A 88 3.61 -9.82 -21.47
N GLY A 89 3.17 -10.69 -20.56
CA GLY A 89 3.50 -12.12 -20.56
C GLY A 89 4.91 -12.42 -20.04
N ARG A 90 5.58 -11.45 -19.42
CA ARG A 90 6.91 -11.62 -18.82
C ARG A 90 6.82 -11.54 -17.31
N ILE A 91 7.70 -12.32 -16.68
CA ILE A 91 8.02 -12.23 -15.26
C ILE A 91 9.44 -11.73 -15.10
N ALA A 92 9.59 -10.59 -14.44
CA ALA A 92 10.89 -10.09 -14.00
C ALA A 92 11.02 -10.30 -12.49
N VAL A 93 12.23 -10.71 -12.09
CA VAL A 93 12.65 -10.99 -10.71
C VAL A 93 14.12 -10.64 -10.64
N ALA A 94 14.54 -9.82 -9.69
CA ALA A 94 15.95 -9.52 -9.45
C ALA A 94 16.35 -9.91 -8.00
N PRO A 95 17.57 -10.42 -7.78
CA PRO A 95 18.12 -10.55 -6.42
C PRO A 95 18.55 -9.16 -5.90
N GLY A 96 18.57 -8.98 -4.59
CA GLY A 96 19.02 -7.73 -3.98
C GLY A 96 17.93 -6.65 -3.95
N PRO A 97 18.30 -5.37 -3.69
CA PRO A 97 17.36 -4.25 -3.65
C PRO A 97 16.68 -4.03 -5.00
N VAL A 98 15.34 -4.11 -5.01
CA VAL A 98 14.50 -3.95 -6.21
C VAL A 98 13.63 -2.69 -6.16
N LEU A 99 13.07 -2.36 -4.98
CA LEU A 99 12.36 -1.10 -4.78
C LEU A 99 13.09 -0.25 -3.73
N SER A 100 13.30 1.02 -4.07
CA SER A 100 13.93 1.98 -3.16
C SER A 100 13.08 2.23 -1.93
N SER A 101 13.76 2.42 -0.79
CA SER A 101 13.13 3.04 0.37
C SER A 101 12.65 4.44 0.01
N SER A 102 11.60 4.90 0.67
CA SER A 102 11.04 6.22 0.48
C SER A 102 10.60 6.81 1.81
N VAL A 103 10.77 8.12 1.97
CA VAL A 103 10.14 8.88 3.05
C VAL A 103 9.76 10.25 2.51
N SER A 104 8.71 10.84 3.06
CA SER A 104 8.28 12.20 2.73
C SER A 104 8.45 13.12 3.94
N MET A 105 8.73 14.40 3.67
CA MET A 105 8.94 15.42 4.69
C MET A 105 8.20 16.71 4.34
N ARG A 106 7.54 17.31 5.33
CA ARG A 106 7.02 18.68 5.28
C ARG A 106 8.00 19.53 6.01
N VAL A 107 8.39 20.63 5.39
CA VAL A 107 9.27 21.65 5.95
C VAL A 107 8.49 22.94 5.99
N LEU A 108 8.26 23.47 7.19
CA LEU A 108 7.68 24.81 7.37
C LEU A 108 8.79 25.75 7.81
N VAL A 109 9.02 26.81 7.03
CA VAL A 109 9.98 27.87 7.37
C VAL A 109 9.24 29.18 7.61
N HIS A 110 9.77 29.97 8.54
CA HIS A 110 9.13 31.18 9.03
C HIS A 110 9.87 32.43 8.55
N GLY A 111 9.13 33.52 8.42
CA GLY A 111 9.59 34.84 8.03
C GLY A 111 8.85 35.92 8.82
N THR A 112 9.09 37.17 8.45
CA THR A 112 8.41 38.33 9.05
C THR A 112 7.78 39.11 7.92
N GLY A 113 6.45 39.15 7.88
CA GLY A 113 5.73 39.81 6.81
C GLY A 113 5.97 41.31 6.75
N SER A 114 5.94 41.86 5.54
CA SER A 114 6.10 43.31 5.32
C SER A 114 5.43 43.73 4.00
N HIS A 115 5.29 45.04 3.80
CA HIS A 115 4.91 45.56 2.49
C HIS A 115 6.00 45.23 1.47
N GLY A 116 5.63 44.83 0.25
CA GLY A 116 6.57 44.38 -0.79
C GLY A 116 7.59 45.45 -1.21
N SER A 117 7.26 46.73 -1.03
CA SER A 117 8.21 47.85 -1.27
C SER A 117 9.14 48.16 -0.09
N MET A 118 8.96 47.48 1.05
CA MET A 118 9.75 47.68 2.27
C MET A 118 10.36 46.36 2.77
N PRO A 119 11.15 45.64 1.94
CA PRO A 119 11.66 44.31 2.30
C PRO A 119 12.64 44.33 3.49
N HIS A 120 13.29 45.46 3.76
CA HIS A 120 14.22 45.63 4.88
C HIS A 120 13.54 45.56 6.27
N LEU A 121 12.21 45.68 6.33
CA LEU A 121 11.42 45.56 7.56
C LEU A 121 10.98 44.13 7.86
N GLY A 122 11.22 43.19 6.94
CA GLY A 122 10.77 41.81 7.03
C GLY A 122 11.88 40.79 6.82
N VAL A 123 11.46 39.54 6.78
CA VAL A 123 12.29 38.38 6.41
C VAL A 123 11.46 37.59 5.44
N ASP A 124 11.91 37.50 4.18
CA ASP A 124 11.12 36.93 3.10
C ASP A 124 11.24 35.40 3.05
N PRO A 125 10.18 34.64 3.41
CA PRO A 125 10.20 33.19 3.39
C PRO A 125 10.17 32.62 1.97
N VAL A 126 9.73 33.38 0.96
CA VAL A 126 9.77 32.95 -0.46
C VAL A 126 11.22 32.85 -0.93
N VAL A 127 12.03 33.86 -0.59
CA VAL A 127 13.47 33.87 -0.90
C VAL A 127 14.19 32.76 -0.13
N LEU A 128 13.89 32.59 1.16
CA LEU A 128 14.43 31.51 1.98
C LEU A 128 14.11 30.13 1.39
N ALA A 129 12.84 29.85 1.08
CA ALA A 129 12.42 28.58 0.49
C ALA A 129 13.11 28.32 -0.86
N SER A 130 13.25 29.36 -1.71
CA SER A 130 13.96 29.25 -2.99
C SER A 130 15.44 28.90 -2.80
N ALA A 131 16.11 29.51 -1.82
CA ALA A 131 17.49 29.20 -1.47
C ALA A 131 17.65 27.76 -0.98
N ILE A 132 16.72 27.30 -0.12
CA ILE A 132 16.67 25.91 0.36
C ILE A 132 16.56 24.94 -0.82
N VAL A 133 15.63 25.14 -1.74
CA VAL A 133 15.43 24.25 -2.90
C VAL A 133 16.72 24.07 -3.69
N GLY A 134 17.46 25.15 -3.96
CA GLY A 134 18.74 25.08 -4.65
C GLY A 134 19.83 24.40 -3.82
N ARG A 135 19.92 24.74 -2.52
CA ARG A 135 20.96 24.22 -1.61
C ARG A 135 20.87 22.71 -1.43
N ILE A 136 19.67 22.18 -1.20
CA ILE A 136 19.49 20.75 -0.87
C ILE A 136 19.87 19.83 -2.04
N GLN A 137 19.86 20.31 -3.29
CA GLN A 137 20.32 19.51 -4.44
C GLN A 137 21.79 19.10 -4.31
N THR A 138 22.58 19.87 -3.54
CA THR A 138 23.99 19.55 -3.28
C THR A 138 24.18 18.32 -2.40
N LEU A 139 23.17 17.86 -1.66
CA LEU A 139 23.24 16.61 -0.89
C LEU A 139 23.50 15.43 -1.81
N VAL A 140 22.62 15.20 -2.78
CA VAL A 140 22.80 14.11 -3.75
C VAL A 140 24.02 14.39 -4.61
N ALA A 141 24.15 15.62 -5.14
CA ALA A 141 25.19 15.90 -6.11
C ALA A 141 26.60 15.78 -5.54
N ARG A 142 26.83 16.13 -4.26
CA ARG A 142 28.17 16.28 -3.65
C ARG A 142 28.43 15.43 -2.40
N GLN A 143 27.40 14.88 -1.75
CA GLN A 143 27.57 14.10 -0.51
C GLN A 143 27.25 12.59 -0.68
N ILE A 144 26.53 12.23 -1.75
CA ILE A 144 26.29 10.82 -2.09
C ILE A 144 27.31 10.34 -3.13
N SER A 145 27.83 9.12 -2.95
CA SER A 145 28.71 8.49 -3.92
C SER A 145 28.00 8.35 -5.28
N PRO A 146 28.67 8.62 -6.41
CA PRO A 146 28.08 8.36 -7.73
C PRO A 146 27.71 6.89 -7.99
N ALA A 147 28.27 5.95 -7.20
CA ALA A 147 27.93 4.53 -7.27
C ALA A 147 26.66 4.17 -6.48
N ASP A 148 26.21 5.07 -5.61
CA ASP A 148 25.08 4.87 -4.72
C ASP A 148 23.83 5.58 -5.25
N PHE A 149 22.65 5.05 -4.90
CA PHE A 149 21.36 5.62 -5.30
C PHE A 149 20.77 6.49 -4.19
N GLY A 150 20.58 7.78 -4.50
CA GLY A 150 19.90 8.74 -3.63
C GLY A 150 19.14 9.78 -4.44
N VAL A 151 17.93 10.13 -4.01
CA VAL A 151 17.09 11.15 -4.63
C VAL A 151 16.48 12.03 -3.54
N VAL A 152 16.49 13.34 -3.78
CA VAL A 152 15.70 14.32 -3.03
C VAL A 152 14.87 15.09 -4.04
N THR A 153 13.55 15.09 -3.86
CA THR A 153 12.61 15.80 -4.72
C THR A 153 11.81 16.78 -3.88
N VAL A 154 11.66 18.03 -4.35
CA VAL A 154 10.68 18.97 -3.81
C VAL A 154 9.42 18.86 -4.66
N GLY A 155 8.40 18.20 -4.11
CA GLY A 155 7.14 17.91 -4.82
C GLY A 155 6.17 19.08 -4.79
N ALA A 156 6.23 19.92 -3.74
CA ALA A 156 5.41 21.13 -3.63
C ALA A 156 6.16 22.24 -2.88
N LEU A 157 5.84 23.48 -3.24
CA LEU A 157 6.28 24.69 -2.54
C LEU A 157 5.11 25.69 -2.52
N HIS A 158 4.71 26.11 -1.33
CA HIS A 158 3.62 27.05 -1.12
C HIS A 158 4.08 28.22 -0.25
N ALA A 159 3.98 29.44 -0.78
CA ALA A 159 4.31 30.68 -0.09
C ALA A 159 3.66 31.87 -0.81
N GLY A 160 3.40 32.95 -0.08
CA GLY A 160 2.75 34.13 -0.67
C GLY A 160 1.22 34.07 -0.64
N SER A 161 0.59 35.24 -0.62
CA SER A 161 -0.86 35.40 -0.80
C SER A 161 -1.24 36.53 -1.77
N SER A 162 -0.37 37.54 -1.91
CA SER A 162 -0.53 38.66 -2.84
C SER A 162 0.83 39.12 -3.35
N ALA A 163 0.86 39.69 -4.56
CA ALA A 163 2.09 40.13 -5.22
C ALA A 163 2.81 41.31 -4.52
N ASN A 164 2.11 42.05 -3.66
CA ASN A 164 2.64 43.23 -2.97
C ASN A 164 2.87 43.03 -1.46
N ILE A 165 2.83 41.79 -0.98
CA ILE A 165 3.00 41.44 0.43
C ILE A 165 4.07 40.36 0.55
N ILE A 166 5.04 40.59 1.44
CA ILE A 166 5.95 39.53 1.90
C ILE A 166 5.21 38.73 2.97
N SER A 167 5.09 37.41 2.78
CA SER A 167 4.41 36.51 3.71
C SER A 167 5.24 36.22 4.96
N ASP A 168 4.61 35.59 5.95
CA ASP A 168 5.20 35.20 7.22
C ASP A 168 5.72 33.75 7.24
N ARG A 169 5.42 32.93 6.22
CA ARG A 169 5.90 31.55 6.12
C ARG A 169 5.94 31.01 4.69
N ALA A 170 6.67 29.90 4.52
CA ALA A 170 6.67 29.07 3.33
C ALA A 170 6.70 27.58 3.72
N GLU A 171 5.98 26.76 2.97
CA GLU A 171 5.92 25.31 3.17
C GLU A 171 6.50 24.58 1.95
N LEU A 172 7.32 23.56 2.21
CA LEU A 172 7.85 22.65 1.21
C LEU A 172 7.43 21.22 1.54
N ALA A 173 7.01 20.45 0.54
CA ALA A 173 6.80 19.01 0.63
C ALA A 173 7.88 18.28 -0.17
N LEU A 174 8.65 17.42 0.49
CA LEU A 174 9.79 16.71 -0.09
C LEU A 174 9.54 15.19 -0.09
N ASN A 175 10.18 14.51 -1.03
CA ASN A 175 10.27 13.06 -1.07
C ASN A 175 11.74 12.63 -1.23
N PHE A 176 12.13 11.60 -0.50
CA PHE A 176 13.46 11.03 -0.48
C PHE A 176 13.40 9.59 -0.99
N ARG A 177 14.40 9.16 -1.76
CA ARG A 177 14.54 7.75 -2.16
C ARG A 177 15.98 7.27 -2.05
N ALA A 178 16.17 6.04 -1.57
CA ALA A 178 17.48 5.41 -1.49
C ALA A 178 17.40 3.88 -1.50
N TYR A 179 18.46 3.19 -1.90
CA TYR A 179 18.55 1.71 -1.78
C TYR A 179 19.14 1.23 -0.45
N SER A 180 19.62 2.13 0.41
CA SER A 180 20.06 1.79 1.75
C SER A 180 19.47 2.74 2.78
N LYS A 181 19.30 2.24 4.00
CA LYS A 181 18.76 3.04 5.11
C LYS A 181 19.74 4.15 5.49
N GLU A 182 21.03 3.85 5.44
CA GLU A 182 22.11 4.77 5.81
C GLU A 182 22.11 6.00 4.88
N ILE A 183 21.90 5.80 3.58
CA ILE A 183 21.79 6.90 2.62
C ILE A 183 20.49 7.68 2.86
N LEU A 184 19.38 6.98 3.12
CA LEU A 184 18.10 7.64 3.38
C LEU A 184 18.19 8.57 4.59
N ASP A 185 18.73 8.05 5.71
CA ASP A 185 18.95 8.81 6.94
C ASP A 185 19.88 10.00 6.67
N HIS A 186 20.98 9.78 5.93
CA HIS A 186 21.91 10.84 5.56
C HIS A 186 21.24 11.97 4.77
N LEU A 187 20.35 11.65 3.82
CA LEU A 187 19.60 12.64 3.05
C LEU A 187 18.61 13.41 3.93
N VAL A 188 17.87 12.73 4.80
CA VAL A 188 16.90 13.33 5.74
C VAL A 188 17.61 14.30 6.68
N ASP A 189 18.66 13.83 7.37
CA ASP A 189 19.45 14.64 8.30
C ASP A 189 20.16 15.79 7.59
N GLY A 190 20.66 15.53 6.38
CA GLY A 190 21.29 16.52 5.52
C GLY A 190 20.36 17.67 5.16
N VAL A 191 19.10 17.36 4.77
CA VAL A 191 18.09 18.38 4.48
C VAL A 191 17.79 19.19 5.73
N GLN A 192 17.50 18.55 6.86
CA GLN A 192 17.20 19.28 8.11
C GLN A 192 18.34 20.22 8.51
N ARG A 193 19.59 19.76 8.39
CA ARG A 193 20.79 20.58 8.66
C ARG A 193 20.88 21.78 7.72
N MET A 194 20.72 21.58 6.42
CA MET A 194 20.81 22.66 5.44
C MET A 194 19.67 23.68 5.59
N VAL A 195 18.45 23.23 5.85
CA VAL A 195 17.30 24.11 6.09
C VAL A 195 17.55 24.99 7.32
N ARG A 196 18.00 24.41 8.44
CA ARG A 196 18.36 25.18 9.64
C ARG A 196 19.43 26.23 9.34
N ALA A 197 20.47 25.87 8.58
CA ALA A 197 21.53 26.80 8.19
C ALA A 197 21.02 27.96 7.32
N GLU A 198 20.15 27.70 6.33
CA GLU A 198 19.55 28.75 5.50
C GLU A 198 18.60 29.65 6.30
N CYS A 199 17.88 29.10 7.29
CA CYS A 199 17.04 29.89 8.20
C CYS A 199 17.89 30.87 9.02
N VAL A 200 19.02 30.42 9.56
CA VAL A 200 19.98 31.29 10.28
C VAL A 200 20.54 32.37 9.35
N ALA A 201 21.01 31.99 8.16
CA ALA A 201 21.58 32.93 7.17
C ALA A 201 20.58 34.02 6.77
N THR A 202 19.30 33.68 6.70
CA THR A 202 18.22 34.60 6.32
C THR A 202 17.66 35.40 7.49
N ARG A 203 18.10 35.11 8.73
CA ARG A 203 17.57 35.68 9.98
C ARG A 203 16.08 35.34 10.19
N SER A 204 15.68 34.12 9.84
CA SER A 204 14.33 33.62 10.13
C SER A 204 14.00 33.84 11.63
N PRO A 205 12.79 34.33 11.96
CA PRO A 205 12.44 34.65 13.34
C PRO A 205 12.24 33.41 14.22
N GLN A 206 12.12 32.22 13.62
CA GLN A 206 11.85 30.97 14.32
C GLN A 206 12.61 29.81 13.66
N GLU A 207 12.82 28.74 14.42
CA GLU A 207 13.36 27.50 13.86
C GLU A 207 12.37 26.86 12.87
N PRO A 208 12.87 26.19 11.82
CA PRO A 208 12.03 25.44 10.89
C PRO A 208 11.38 24.23 11.57
N GLU A 209 10.17 23.89 11.14
CA GLU A 209 9.45 22.70 11.59
C GLU A 209 9.55 21.59 10.56
N PHE A 210 9.71 20.36 11.04
CA PHE A 210 9.82 19.16 10.21
C PHE A 210 8.79 18.13 10.63
N GLU A 211 8.10 17.56 9.65
CA GLU A 211 7.19 16.43 9.85
C GLU A 211 7.52 15.35 8.83
N LEU A 212 7.69 14.10 9.28
CA LEU A 212 8.01 12.95 8.43
C LEU A 212 6.82 12.01 8.34
N TRP A 213 6.53 11.50 7.14
CA TRP A 213 5.50 10.48 6.90
C TRP A 213 5.86 9.58 5.71
N GLY A 214 5.05 8.54 5.50
CA GLY A 214 5.16 7.67 4.31
C GLY A 214 6.50 6.93 4.25
N HIS A 215 6.91 6.30 5.35
CA HIS A 215 8.16 5.54 5.42
C HIS A 215 7.99 4.16 4.78
N TYR A 216 8.65 3.95 3.64
CA TYR A 216 8.74 2.67 2.95
C TYR A 216 10.16 2.12 3.12
N PRO A 217 10.34 0.91 3.68
CA PRO A 217 11.65 0.25 3.70
C PRO A 217 12.07 -0.18 2.29
N VAL A 218 13.36 -0.46 2.12
CA VAL A 218 13.86 -1.07 0.88
C VAL A 218 13.21 -2.43 0.70
N THR A 219 12.74 -2.72 -0.52
CA THR A 219 12.48 -4.11 -0.89
C THR A 219 13.79 -4.72 -1.36
N ASP A 220 14.29 -5.69 -0.61
CA ASP A 220 15.49 -6.44 -0.92
C ASP A 220 15.14 -7.94 -1.06
N ASN A 221 15.29 -8.49 -2.26
CA ASN A 221 14.93 -9.86 -2.55
C ASN A 221 16.07 -10.81 -2.17
N ASP A 222 15.77 -11.85 -1.39
CA ASP A 222 16.73 -12.91 -1.10
C ASP A 222 17.32 -13.49 -2.41
N PRO A 223 18.66 -13.45 -2.60
CA PRO A 223 19.26 -13.85 -3.86
C PRO A 223 19.01 -15.31 -4.24
N GLN A 224 18.94 -16.22 -3.27
CA GLN A 224 18.71 -17.64 -3.52
C GLN A 224 17.26 -17.90 -3.91
N ILE A 225 16.30 -17.25 -3.25
CA ILE A 225 14.88 -17.35 -3.58
C ILE A 225 14.62 -16.72 -4.95
N ALA A 226 15.18 -15.56 -5.24
CA ALA A 226 15.04 -14.89 -6.55
C ALA A 226 15.50 -15.79 -7.72
N VAL A 227 16.60 -16.52 -7.55
CA VAL A 227 17.09 -17.49 -8.55
C VAL A 227 16.10 -18.64 -8.73
N ARG A 228 15.55 -19.19 -7.64
CA ARG A 228 14.56 -20.28 -7.71
C ARG A 228 13.27 -19.85 -8.40
N VAL A 229 12.74 -18.68 -8.06
CA VAL A 229 11.54 -18.13 -8.70
C VAL A 229 11.78 -17.92 -10.19
N ARG A 230 12.92 -17.31 -10.56
CA ARG A 230 13.29 -17.10 -11.97
C ARG A 230 13.37 -18.42 -12.76
N ALA A 231 13.92 -19.48 -12.16
CA ALA A 231 13.98 -20.80 -12.79
C ALA A 231 12.59 -21.41 -12.98
N ALA A 232 11.72 -21.32 -11.97
CA ALA A 232 10.34 -21.80 -12.05
C ALA A 232 9.55 -21.08 -13.15
N SER A 233 9.65 -19.76 -13.25
CA SER A 233 8.96 -18.94 -14.27
C SER A 233 9.38 -19.27 -15.71
N ARG A 234 10.62 -19.68 -15.93
CA ARG A 234 11.10 -20.12 -17.26
C ARG A 234 10.58 -21.51 -17.63
N SER A 235 10.53 -22.42 -16.67
CA SER A 235 10.06 -23.80 -16.91
C SER A 235 8.56 -23.89 -17.24
N SER A 236 7.75 -22.95 -16.72
CA SER A 236 6.30 -22.89 -16.94
C SER A 236 5.92 -22.22 -18.25
N SER A 237 6.75 -21.29 -18.75
CA SER A 237 6.54 -20.63 -20.05
C SER A 237 6.78 -21.58 -21.23
N ASP A 238 7.58 -22.62 -21.05
CA ASP A 238 7.88 -23.63 -22.08
C ASP A 238 6.88 -24.81 -22.08
N ARG A 239 6.33 -25.17 -20.91
CA ARG A 239 5.37 -26.29 -20.76
C ARG A 239 3.91 -25.96 -21.08
N SER A 240 3.53 -24.68 -21.08
CA SER A 240 2.11 -24.27 -21.11
C SER A 240 1.53 -24.10 -22.52
N GLY A 241 2.26 -24.44 -23.59
CA GLY A 241 1.71 -24.34 -24.94
C GLY A 241 1.21 -22.94 -25.28
N TRP A 242 1.79 -21.90 -24.67
CA TRP A 242 1.54 -20.50 -25.01
C TRP A 242 2.14 -20.23 -26.39
N ARG A 243 1.42 -20.65 -27.44
CA ARG A 243 1.61 -20.08 -28.76
C ARG A 243 1.26 -18.59 -28.66
N PRO A 244 2.02 -17.69 -29.30
CA PRO A 244 1.62 -16.29 -29.39
C PRO A 244 0.26 -16.27 -30.10
N TRP A 245 -0.80 -16.00 -29.34
CA TRP A 245 -2.11 -15.73 -29.91
C TRP A 245 -2.00 -14.37 -30.62
N HIS A 246 -1.52 -14.42 -31.86
CA HIS A 246 -1.61 -13.28 -32.75
C HIS A 246 -3.10 -12.97 -32.92
N ARG A 247 -3.44 -11.71 -32.61
CA ARG A 247 -4.67 -11.01 -33.00
C ARG A 247 -5.85 -11.11 -32.02
N TRP A 248 -5.70 -10.50 -30.84
CA TRP A 248 -6.73 -9.63 -30.26
C TRP A 248 -6.06 -8.38 -29.65
N ARG A 249 -6.58 -7.21 -30.01
CA ARG A 249 -6.12 -5.90 -29.53
C ARG A 249 -6.59 -5.68 -28.10
N LEU A 250 -5.71 -5.03 -27.32
CA LEU A 250 -5.94 -4.40 -26.02
C LEU A 250 -6.44 -5.36 -24.94
N HIS A 251 -5.58 -5.75 -24.00
CA HIS A 251 -5.85 -5.74 -22.55
C HIS A 251 -4.54 -6.08 -21.83
N GLN A 252 -4.14 -5.17 -20.92
CA GLN A 252 -2.83 -5.13 -20.27
C GLN A 252 -2.92 -5.83 -18.91
N ALA A 253 -2.17 -6.92 -18.73
CA ALA A 253 -1.81 -7.44 -17.41
C ALA A 253 -0.41 -8.08 -17.51
N GLN A 254 0.45 -7.76 -16.54
CA GLN A 254 1.88 -8.04 -16.46
C GLN A 254 2.18 -8.56 -15.05
N ILE A 255 3.24 -9.33 -14.85
CA ILE A 255 3.46 -10.05 -13.58
C ILE A 255 4.93 -9.90 -13.22
N LEU A 256 5.35 -9.03 -12.31
CA LEU A 256 6.64 -9.21 -11.64
C LEU A 256 6.42 -10.09 -10.42
N ALA A 257 7.07 -11.25 -10.38
CA ALA A 257 7.24 -12.03 -9.17
C ALA A 257 8.32 -11.34 -8.33
N ASP A 258 7.94 -10.19 -7.84
CA ASP A 258 8.72 -9.36 -6.96
C ASP A 258 8.32 -9.74 -5.54
N LEU A 259 9.29 -10.07 -4.67
CA LEU A 259 9.03 -10.22 -3.23
C LEU A 259 8.85 -8.83 -2.61
N THR A 260 7.99 -8.00 -3.19
CA THR A 260 7.88 -6.59 -2.84
C THR A 260 6.95 -6.30 -1.69
N CYS A 261 7.40 -5.28 -0.95
CA CYS A 261 6.73 -4.59 0.12
C CYS A 261 6.48 -5.47 1.33
N GLU A 262 7.51 -5.56 2.20
CA GLU A 262 7.41 -5.42 3.65
C GLU A 262 8.65 -5.99 4.35
N TRP A 263 9.16 -5.23 5.31
CA TRP A 263 10.07 -5.59 6.41
C TRP A 263 10.82 -6.92 6.34
N TYR A 264 12.15 -6.80 6.23
CA TYR A 264 13.06 -7.71 6.90
C TYR A 264 12.84 -7.61 8.41
N ILE A 265 12.45 -8.71 9.05
CA ILE A 265 13.01 -9.02 10.36
C ILE A 265 14.01 -10.13 10.12
N LEU A 266 15.28 -9.75 9.91
CA LEU A 266 16.41 -10.64 10.13
C LEU A 266 16.39 -11.05 11.60
N TRP A 267 15.83 -12.22 11.87
CA TRP A 267 15.81 -12.88 13.20
C TRP A 267 17.14 -13.59 13.51
N HIS A 268 18.27 -13.04 13.06
CA HIS A 268 19.59 -13.51 13.46
C HIS A 268 20.26 -12.44 14.31
N GLU A 269 20.02 -12.55 15.63
CA GLU A 269 20.95 -12.29 16.75
C GLU A 269 20.21 -11.81 18.00
N ILE A 270 19.44 -12.71 18.62
CA ILE A 270 19.30 -12.74 20.08
C ILE A 270 19.50 -14.20 20.51
N PRO A 271 20.59 -14.55 21.21
CA PRO A 271 20.75 -15.89 21.76
C PRO A 271 19.62 -16.16 22.76
N TRP A 272 18.81 -17.17 22.46
CA TRP A 272 17.78 -17.64 23.36
C TRP A 272 18.44 -18.32 24.56
N ILE A 273 18.40 -17.65 25.72
CA ILE A 273 18.68 -18.26 27.03
C ILE A 273 17.42 -19.05 27.42
N PRO A 274 17.47 -20.38 27.58
CA PRO A 274 16.33 -21.16 28.03
C PRO A 274 16.00 -20.78 29.47
N ARG A 275 14.80 -20.24 29.72
CA ARG A 275 14.21 -20.34 31.06
C ARG A 275 13.39 -21.62 31.15
N SER A 276 13.92 -22.52 31.95
CA SER A 276 13.32 -23.74 32.44
C SER A 276 11.93 -23.54 33.06
N ALA A 277 11.15 -24.61 32.93
CA ALA A 277 10.01 -25.09 33.72
C ALA A 277 9.52 -24.22 34.89
N GLU A 278 8.21 -23.92 34.85
CA GLU A 278 7.20 -23.87 35.95
C GLU A 278 6.04 -23.01 35.40
N GLY A 279 4.93 -23.57 34.91
CA GLY A 279 3.89 -24.16 35.72
C GLY A 279 3.08 -23.06 36.42
N HIS A 280 1.95 -22.63 35.85
CA HIS A 280 0.71 -22.22 36.54
C HIS A 280 -0.35 -21.68 35.54
N ARG A 281 -1.51 -22.34 35.48
CA ARG A 281 -2.75 -21.86 34.79
C ARG A 281 -3.71 -21.27 35.82
N PRO A 282 -4.51 -20.24 35.46
CA PRO A 282 -5.78 -19.96 36.14
C PRO A 282 -7.03 -20.19 35.24
N PRO A 283 -8.25 -20.25 35.82
CA PRO A 283 -9.31 -21.14 35.36
C PRO A 283 -10.42 -20.51 34.50
N ARG A 284 -11.12 -21.38 33.75
CA ARG A 284 -12.31 -21.09 32.93
C ARG A 284 -13.57 -20.91 33.80
N ARG A 285 -14.37 -19.86 33.56
CA ARG A 285 -15.76 -19.74 34.05
C ARG A 285 -16.78 -20.11 32.97
N ARG A 286 -17.71 -21.00 33.35
CA ARG A 286 -18.93 -21.38 32.62
C ARG A 286 -20.02 -20.33 32.81
N LEU A 287 -20.84 -20.09 31.79
CA LEU A 287 -22.19 -19.55 31.95
C LEU A 287 -23.21 -20.45 31.23
N ARG A 288 -24.23 -20.87 31.99
CA ARG A 288 -25.52 -21.43 31.57
C ARG A 288 -26.30 -20.30 30.87
N GLY A 289 -27.12 -20.46 29.85
CA GLY A 289 -28.26 -21.36 29.66
C GLY A 289 -29.52 -20.48 29.46
N GLY A 290 -30.21 -20.61 28.32
CA GLY A 290 -31.44 -19.87 28.03
C GLY A 290 -32.08 -20.32 26.71
N SER A 291 -33.16 -21.08 26.81
CA SER A 291 -33.93 -21.66 25.71
C SER A 291 -35.12 -20.77 25.32
N CYS A 292 -35.46 -20.70 24.03
CA CYS A 292 -36.82 -20.37 23.57
C CYS A 292 -37.20 -21.20 22.32
N ARG A 293 -38.39 -21.79 22.35
CA ARG A 293 -39.04 -22.60 21.30
C ARG A 293 -39.95 -21.73 20.43
N CYS A 294 -40.07 -22.08 19.15
CA CYS A 294 -41.22 -21.88 18.22
C CYS A 294 -40.68 -22.23 16.82
N GLY A 295 -41.28 -22.94 15.86
CA GLY A 295 -42.60 -23.55 15.64
C GLY A 295 -42.63 -23.88 14.14
N ARG A 296 -42.94 -25.12 13.75
CA ARG A 296 -42.96 -25.57 12.33
C ARG A 296 -44.25 -25.11 11.62
N ARG A 297 -44.15 -24.66 10.36
CA ARG A 297 -45.20 -24.85 9.34
C ARG A 297 -44.62 -25.11 7.94
N ARG A 298 -45.26 -26.04 7.23
CA ARG A 298 -45.00 -26.52 5.85
C ARG A 298 -45.89 -25.77 4.85
N THR A 299 -45.44 -25.64 3.59
CA THR A 299 -46.21 -25.80 2.32
C THR A 299 -45.23 -25.82 1.13
N ARG A 300 -45.17 -26.90 0.31
CA ARG A 300 -45.75 -27.08 -1.06
C ARG A 300 -45.38 -25.92 -2.02
N GLY A 301 -44.74 -26.05 -3.18
CA GLY A 301 -44.54 -27.14 -4.15
C GLY A 301 -45.23 -26.76 -5.46
N LEU A 302 -44.52 -26.49 -6.57
CA LEU A 302 -45.03 -26.42 -7.96
C LEU A 302 -43.89 -26.46 -9.01
N ARG A 303 -44.20 -27.00 -10.20
CA ARG A 303 -43.33 -27.58 -11.24
C ARG A 303 -42.88 -26.59 -12.37
N ARG A 304 -41.85 -27.02 -13.13
CA ARG A 304 -41.19 -26.43 -14.35
C ARG A 304 -42.06 -26.39 -15.62
N PRO A 305 -41.68 -25.65 -16.71
CA PRO A 305 -40.88 -26.22 -17.83
C PRO A 305 -39.85 -25.25 -18.49
N GLN A 306 -38.62 -25.69 -18.80
CA GLN A 306 -37.98 -25.96 -20.13
C GLN A 306 -37.63 -24.75 -21.03
N GLY A 307 -36.34 -24.66 -21.42
CA GLY A 307 -35.82 -23.80 -22.50
C GLY A 307 -34.31 -23.60 -22.41
N VAL A 308 -33.55 -24.20 -23.33
CA VAL A 308 -32.07 -24.26 -23.36
C VAL A 308 -31.50 -23.11 -24.19
N ALA A 309 -30.80 -22.18 -23.55
CA ALA A 309 -29.67 -21.41 -24.10
C ALA A 309 -29.03 -20.60 -22.96
N ALA A 310 -27.68 -20.50 -22.93
CA ALA A 310 -26.83 -19.84 -21.92
C ALA A 310 -26.35 -20.70 -20.72
N ARG A 311 -25.53 -21.73 -21.02
CA ARG A 311 -24.39 -22.15 -20.17
C ARG A 311 -23.18 -21.46 -20.80
N VAL A 312 -22.40 -20.61 -20.15
CA VAL A 312 -21.43 -20.86 -19.08
C VAL A 312 -21.18 -19.50 -18.42
N GLY A 313 -21.44 -19.34 -17.13
CA GLY A 313 -21.21 -18.07 -16.42
C GLY A 313 -21.90 -17.98 -15.06
N SER A 314 -22.98 -18.73 -14.83
CA SER A 314 -23.76 -18.68 -13.59
C SER A 314 -23.45 -19.79 -12.57
N GLN A 315 -22.55 -20.74 -12.86
CA GLN A 315 -22.32 -21.90 -11.98
C GLN A 315 -21.22 -21.73 -10.94
N LEU A 316 -20.48 -20.60 -10.90
CA LEU A 316 -19.41 -20.38 -9.91
C LEU A 316 -19.70 -19.29 -8.87
N LEU A 317 -20.64 -18.37 -9.11
CA LEU A 317 -20.84 -17.21 -8.23
C LEU A 317 -22.04 -17.31 -7.27
N GLU A 318 -23.00 -18.19 -7.53
CA GLU A 318 -24.18 -18.35 -6.65
C GLU A 318 -23.93 -19.13 -5.34
N PRO A 319 -23.03 -20.14 -5.26
CA PRO A 319 -22.81 -20.87 -4.01
C PRO A 319 -22.15 -20.02 -2.92
N LEU A 320 -21.26 -19.09 -3.28
CA LEU A 320 -20.53 -18.24 -2.33
C LEU A 320 -21.44 -17.18 -1.68
N HIS A 321 -22.36 -16.59 -2.46
CA HIS A 321 -23.29 -15.57 -1.96
C HIS A 321 -24.29 -16.16 -0.94
N ARG A 322 -24.79 -17.38 -1.16
CA ARG A 322 -25.72 -18.03 -0.22
C ARG A 322 -25.04 -18.51 1.07
N GLN A 323 -23.76 -18.89 1.02
CA GLN A 323 -23.04 -19.28 2.23
C GLN A 323 -22.75 -18.08 3.14
N LEU A 324 -22.44 -16.91 2.56
CA LEU A 324 -22.15 -15.68 3.30
C LEU A 324 -23.43 -15.00 3.86
N CYS A 325 -24.55 -15.04 3.15
CA CYS A 325 -25.81 -14.45 3.64
C CYS A 325 -26.52 -15.28 4.73
N SER A 326 -26.13 -16.53 4.96
CA SER A 326 -26.77 -17.39 5.98
C SER A 326 -26.34 -17.11 7.43
N ARG A 327 -25.36 -16.21 7.64
CA ARG A 327 -24.80 -15.89 8.97
C ARG A 327 -25.01 -14.45 9.47
N ALA A 328 -25.73 -13.61 8.73
CA ALA A 328 -26.08 -12.26 9.19
C ALA A 328 -27.59 -12.18 9.45
N HIS A 329 -28.00 -12.13 10.73
CA HIS A 329 -29.33 -11.68 11.12
C HIS A 329 -29.45 -10.17 10.86
N LEU A 330 -30.00 -9.80 9.71
CA LEU A 330 -30.57 -8.47 9.49
C LEU A 330 -31.89 -8.67 8.73
N GLY A 331 -33.00 -8.29 9.36
CA GLY A 331 -34.33 -8.34 8.75
C GLY A 331 -34.44 -7.38 7.56
N PRO A 332 -35.36 -7.63 6.61
CA PRO A 332 -35.49 -6.78 5.43
C PRO A 332 -36.10 -5.41 5.79
N PRO A 333 -35.66 -4.31 5.14
CA PRO A 333 -36.26 -2.99 5.34
C PRO A 333 -37.59 -2.84 4.61
N ASP A 334 -38.46 -2.04 5.24
CA ASP A 334 -39.80 -1.62 4.80
C ASP A 334 -39.74 -0.88 3.46
N THR A 335 -40.49 -1.36 2.47
CA THR A 335 -40.68 -0.68 1.18
C THR A 335 -41.83 0.31 1.30
N ARG A 336 -41.52 1.60 1.42
CA ARG A 336 -42.44 2.69 1.09
C ARG A 336 -41.85 3.58 0.01
N ASP A 337 -42.34 3.28 -1.20
CA ASP A 337 -42.79 4.21 -2.23
C ASP A 337 -42.42 5.69 -2.06
N ARG A 338 -41.60 6.20 -2.99
CA ARG A 338 -41.71 7.57 -3.53
C ARG A 338 -41.02 7.61 -4.88
N ARG A 339 -41.85 7.58 -5.93
CA ARG A 339 -41.52 8.02 -7.28
C ARG A 339 -41.11 9.49 -7.22
N CYS A 340 -39.98 9.84 -7.82
CA CYS A 340 -39.76 11.19 -8.33
C CYS A 340 -39.08 11.11 -9.70
N THR A 341 -39.86 11.62 -10.64
CA THR A 341 -39.65 11.99 -12.04
C THR A 341 -38.27 12.53 -12.41
N ARG A 342 -37.84 12.12 -13.61
CA ARG A 342 -36.83 12.80 -14.44
C ARG A 342 -37.23 14.24 -14.69
N ASP A 343 -36.27 15.16 -14.64
CA ASP A 343 -36.16 16.26 -15.60
C ASP A 343 -34.71 16.73 -15.74
N PRO A 344 -34.32 17.32 -16.90
CA PRO A 344 -32.94 17.59 -17.27
C PRO A 344 -32.44 18.97 -16.80
N TYR A 345 -31.11 19.06 -16.72
CA TYR A 345 -30.24 20.22 -16.54
C TYR A 345 -30.75 21.58 -17.08
N PRO A 346 -30.34 22.66 -16.41
CA PRO A 346 -29.61 23.76 -17.04
C PRO A 346 -28.09 23.66 -16.81
#